data_AF-A0A412VG59-F1
#
_entry.id   AF-A0A412VG59-F1
#
_cell.length_a   1.000
_cell.length_b   1.000
_cell.length_c   1.000
_cell.angle_alpha   90.00
_cell.angle_beta   90.00
_cell.angle_gamma   90.00
#
_symmetry.space_group_name_H-M   'P 1'
#
loop_
_entity.id
_entity.type
_entity.pdbx_description
1 polymer ?
#
loop_
_entity_poly.entity_id
_entity_poly.type
_entity_poly.pdbx_seq_one_letter_code
_entity_poly.pdbx_strand_id
1 'polypeptide(L)'
;MLFSNTPTSKYFIVGASGGKSSIDIHHIFPKNYLSQIGIEDDRERNQIANYTFLDYSTNIDISDNPPSEYVLAYKSRLGVEGYKITCFQNALPENFENLEYHDFLTKRRVLMAELIFRAYRKLSE
;
A
#
# COMPACT_ATOMS: atom_id res chain seq x y z
N MET A 1 -6.35 5.62 1.98
CA MET A 1 -5.25 4.98 2.73
C MET A 1 -5.38 3.48 2.52
N LEU A 2 -4.29 2.72 2.50
CA LEU A 2 -4.40 1.27 2.32
C LEU A 2 -5.17 0.66 3.51
N PHE A 3 -6.15 -0.18 3.19
CA PHE A 3 -7.06 -0.87 4.13
C PHE A 3 -7.91 0.01 5.08
N SER A 4 -8.05 1.30 4.77
CA SER A 4 -8.89 2.22 5.53
C SER A 4 -10.15 2.59 4.75
N ASN A 5 -11.27 2.71 5.46
CA ASN A 5 -12.52 3.24 4.90
C ASN A 5 -12.56 4.78 4.93
N THR A 6 -11.56 5.43 5.52
CA THR A 6 -11.47 6.89 5.56
C THR A 6 -10.89 7.41 4.24
N PRO A 7 -11.58 8.35 3.55
CA PRO A 7 -11.06 8.95 2.33
C PRO A 7 -9.71 9.62 2.58
N THR A 8 -8.73 9.32 1.73
CA THR A 8 -7.38 9.90 1.79
C THR A 8 -7.42 11.44 1.82
N SER A 9 -8.37 12.07 1.12
CA SER A 9 -8.55 13.52 1.09
C SER A 9 -8.75 14.18 2.46
N LYS A 10 -9.27 13.45 3.46
CA LYS A 10 -9.42 13.98 4.83
C LYS A 10 -8.09 14.28 5.51
N TYR A 11 -7.03 13.62 5.08
CA TYR A 11 -5.70 13.76 5.66
C TYR A 11 -4.81 14.79 4.94
N PHE A 12 -5.23 15.24 3.75
CA PHE A 12 -4.51 16.23 2.94
C PHE A 12 -5.12 17.65 3.03
N ILE A 13 -5.88 17.94 4.08
CA ILE A 13 -6.48 19.27 4.30
C ILE A 13 -5.41 20.24 4.81
N VAL A 14 -5.38 21.45 4.23
CA VAL A 14 -4.52 22.56 4.69
C VAL A 14 -4.83 22.86 6.16
N GLY A 15 -3.84 22.69 7.05
CA GLY A 15 -3.99 22.85 8.50
C GLY A 15 -4.05 21.53 9.30
N ALA A 16 -4.01 20.37 8.67
CA ALA A 16 -3.98 19.05 9.33
C ALA A 16 -2.63 18.67 9.97
N SER A 17 -1.80 19.67 10.35
CA SER A 17 -0.46 19.49 10.92
C SER A 17 -0.48 19.52 12.46
N GLY A 18 -1.27 18.63 13.08
CA GLY A 18 -1.12 18.33 14.51
C GLY A 18 0.16 17.52 14.77
N GLY A 19 0.71 17.56 15.99
CA GLY A 19 2.06 17.06 16.35
C GLY A 19 2.36 15.57 16.13
N LYS A 20 1.44 14.79 15.56
CA LYS A 20 1.70 13.46 14.98
C LYS A 20 1.14 13.47 13.56
N SER A 21 1.97 13.13 12.57
CA SER A 21 1.50 12.93 11.19
C SER A 21 0.40 11.87 11.21
N SER A 22 -0.80 12.24 10.75
CA SER A 22 -1.94 11.32 10.67
C SER A 22 -1.81 10.29 9.55
N ILE A 23 -0.72 10.37 8.78
CA ILE A 23 -0.32 9.53 7.66
C ILE A 23 1.12 9.09 7.86
N ASP A 24 1.36 7.80 7.71
CA ASP A 24 2.70 7.22 7.63
C ASP A 24 2.94 6.63 6.23
N ILE A 25 4.16 6.81 5.71
CA ILE A 25 4.63 6.07 4.54
C ILE A 25 5.17 4.73 5.03
N HIS A 26 4.65 3.64 4.48
CA HIS A 26 4.99 2.28 4.88
C HIS A 26 5.39 1.43 3.68
N HIS A 27 6.30 0.48 3.87
CA HIS A 27 6.64 -0.50 2.85
C HIS A 27 5.61 -1.63 2.83
N ILE A 28 4.97 -1.88 1.69
CA ILE A 28 3.99 -2.96 1.52
C ILE A 28 4.64 -4.31 1.82
N PHE A 29 5.87 -4.52 1.36
CA PHE A 29 6.73 -5.59 1.84
C PHE A 29 7.71 -4.96 2.84
N PRO A 30 7.54 -5.16 4.17
CA PRO A 30 8.37 -4.51 5.18
C PRO A 30 9.86 -4.82 5.01
N LYS A 31 10.73 -3.85 5.31
CA LYS A 31 12.19 -4.01 5.11
C LYS A 31 12.77 -5.17 5.91
N ASN A 32 12.27 -5.39 7.13
CA ASN A 32 12.72 -6.47 7.99
C ASN A 32 12.34 -7.84 7.40
N TYR A 33 11.09 -7.99 6.94
CA TYR A 33 10.65 -9.18 6.20
C TYR A 33 11.50 -9.42 4.94
N LEU A 34 11.75 -8.38 4.13
CA LEU A 34 12.60 -8.49 2.94
C LEU A 34 14.03 -8.97 3.28
N SER A 35 14.60 -8.50 4.40
CA SER A 35 15.90 -8.96 4.88
C SER A 35 15.89 -10.45 5.22
N GLN A 36 14.83 -10.94 5.86
CA GLN A 36 14.69 -12.35 6.26
C GLN A 36 14.62 -13.31 5.07
N ILE A 37 14.13 -12.83 3.92
CA ILE A 37 14.09 -13.60 2.66
C ILE A 37 15.29 -13.33 1.75
N GLY A 38 16.34 -12.66 2.25
CA GLY A 38 17.61 -12.46 1.54
C GLY A 38 17.69 -11.22 0.65
N ILE A 39 16.73 -10.29 0.74
CA ILE A 39 16.71 -9.03 -0.02
C ILE A 39 17.16 -7.91 0.91
N GLU A 40 18.48 -7.66 0.96
CA GLU A 40 19.09 -6.72 1.91
C GLU A 40 19.45 -5.36 1.27
N ASP A 41 19.53 -5.30 -0.06
CA ASP A 41 19.93 -4.09 -0.77
C ASP A 41 18.86 -2.99 -0.64
N ASP A 42 19.27 -1.83 -0.13
CA ASP A 42 18.35 -0.72 0.12
C ASP A 42 17.77 -0.09 -1.15
N ARG A 43 18.50 -0.13 -2.27
CA ARG A 43 17.98 0.31 -3.56
C ARG A 43 16.88 -0.63 -4.04
N GLU A 44 16.97 -1.92 -3.74
CA GLU A 44 15.92 -2.89 -4.04
C GLU A 44 14.71 -2.77 -3.11
N ARG A 45 14.92 -2.56 -1.80
CA ARG A 45 13.82 -2.45 -0.83
C ARG A 45 13.06 -1.12 -0.91
N ASN A 46 13.76 -0.01 -1.17
CA ASN A 46 13.21 1.35 -1.19
C ASN A 46 12.66 1.75 -2.56
N GLN A 47 11.98 0.82 -3.24
CA GLN A 47 11.31 1.09 -4.51
C GLN A 47 10.04 1.90 -4.28
N ILE A 48 9.74 2.89 -5.13
CA ILE A 48 8.49 3.67 -5.07
C ILE A 48 7.27 2.73 -5.09
N ALA A 49 7.34 1.69 -5.92
CA ALA A 49 6.31 0.65 -6.01
C ALA A 49 6.25 -0.29 -4.78
N ASN A 50 7.09 -0.10 -3.77
CA ASN A 50 6.94 -0.76 -2.47
C ASN A 50 6.30 0.15 -1.41
N TYR A 51 6.02 1.42 -1.68
CA TYR A 51 5.45 2.32 -0.67
C TYR A 51 3.94 2.45 -0.73
N THR A 52 3.32 2.71 0.41
CA THR A 52 1.91 3.07 0.54
C THR A 52 1.70 4.03 1.71
N PHE A 53 0.52 4.64 1.76
CA PHE A 53 0.11 5.44 2.90
C PHE A 53 -0.78 4.63 3.84
N LEU A 54 -0.41 4.57 5.11
CA LEU A 54 -1.17 3.95 6.21
C LEU A 54 -1.57 5.00 7.24
N ASP A 55 -2.75 4.83 7.83
CA ASP A 55 -3.05 5.54 9.08
C ASP A 55 -2.23 4.91 10.21
N TYR A 56 -2.00 5.68 11.27
CA TYR A 56 -1.17 5.28 12.40
C TYR A 56 -1.58 3.93 13.03
N SER A 57 -2.89 3.67 13.13
CA SER A 57 -3.37 2.40 13.72
C SER A 57 -3.07 1.21 12.83
N THR A 58 -3.27 1.35 11.53
CA THR A 58 -2.94 0.34 10.52
C THR A 58 -1.43 0.11 10.44
N ASN A 59 -0.62 1.17 10.57
CA ASN A 59 0.84 1.06 10.59
C ASN A 59 1.34 0.23 11.78
N ILE A 60 0.80 0.47 12.98
CA ILE A 60 1.13 -0.34 14.18
C ILE A 60 0.70 -1.79 14.01
N ASP A 61 -0.48 -2.03 13.46
CA ASP A 61 -1.05 -3.37 13.29
C ASP A 61 -0.27 -4.21 12.27
N ILE A 62 0.17 -3.59 11.16
CA ILE A 62 0.99 -4.26 10.15
C ILE A 62 2.42 -4.48 10.65
N SER A 63 3.06 -3.46 11.25
CA SER A 63 4.43 -3.54 11.77
C SER A 63 5.41 -4.10 10.70
N ASP A 64 6.21 -5.10 11.03
CA ASP A 64 7.13 -5.79 10.12
C ASP A 64 6.57 -7.10 9.54
N ASN A 65 5.28 -7.38 9.72
CA ASN A 65 4.68 -8.66 9.33
C ASN A 65 4.69 -8.85 7.81
N PRO A 66 4.89 -10.08 7.31
CA PRO A 66 4.83 -10.35 5.88
C PRO A 66 3.42 -10.10 5.32
N PRO A 67 3.32 -9.73 4.02
CA PRO A 67 2.03 -9.60 3.34
C PRO A 67 1.09 -10.79 3.53
N SER A 68 1.61 -12.01 3.51
CA SER A 68 0.84 -13.24 3.69
C SER A 68 0.07 -13.28 5.01
N GLU A 69 0.58 -12.63 6.05
CA GLU A 69 -0.05 -12.60 7.37
C GLU A 69 -1.04 -11.44 7.48
N TYR A 70 -0.59 -10.20 7.28
CA TYR A 70 -1.47 -9.05 7.51
C TYR A 70 -2.62 -9.01 6.49
N VAL A 71 -2.37 -9.35 5.21
CA VAL A 71 -3.43 -9.27 4.19
C VAL A 71 -4.60 -10.19 4.51
N LEU A 72 -4.35 -11.36 5.11
CA LEU A 72 -5.41 -12.27 5.51
C LEU A 72 -6.36 -11.62 6.53
N ALA A 73 -5.80 -10.95 7.55
CA ALA A 73 -6.59 -10.24 8.56
C ALA A 73 -7.44 -9.12 7.93
N TYR A 74 -6.85 -8.34 7.02
CA TYR A 74 -7.54 -7.24 6.34
C TYR A 74 -8.59 -7.71 5.32
N LYS A 75 -8.33 -8.82 4.61
CA LYS A 75 -9.34 -9.48 3.76
C LYS A 75 -10.56 -9.90 4.58
N SER A 76 -10.33 -10.50 5.75
CA SER A 76 -11.43 -10.88 6.65
C SER A 76 -12.20 -9.67 7.17
N ARG A 77 -11.51 -8.56 7.48
CA ARG A 77 -12.11 -7.34 8.04
C ARG A 77 -12.90 -6.53 7.03
N LEU A 78 -12.39 -6.41 5.80
CA LEU A 78 -12.99 -5.60 4.73
C LEU A 78 -14.03 -6.38 3.90
N GLY A 79 -13.98 -7.72 3.95
CA GLY A 79 -14.67 -8.57 3.00
C GLY A 79 -14.05 -8.53 1.60
N VAL A 80 -14.51 -9.42 0.73
CA VAL A 80 -13.96 -9.61 -0.62
C VAL A 80 -14.02 -8.32 -1.45
N GLU A 81 -15.18 -7.66 -1.46
CA GLU A 81 -15.38 -6.46 -2.28
C GLU A 81 -14.60 -5.25 -1.73
N GLY A 82 -14.55 -5.08 -0.40
CA GLY A 82 -13.75 -4.03 0.23
C GLY A 82 -12.26 -4.19 -0.03
N TYR A 83 -11.76 -5.43 -0.02
CA TYR A 83 -10.37 -5.74 -0.37
C TYR A 83 -10.07 -5.42 -1.84
N LYS A 84 -10.94 -5.80 -2.78
CA LYS A 84 -10.77 -5.47 -4.21
C LYS A 84 -10.73 -3.97 -4.46
N ILE A 85 -11.68 -3.22 -3.87
CA ILE A 85 -11.72 -1.76 -3.95
C ILE A 85 -10.42 -1.16 -3.42
N THR A 86 -9.96 -1.65 -2.26
CA THR A 86 -8.70 -1.21 -1.66
C THR A 86 -7.51 -1.47 -2.57
N CYS A 87 -7.42 -2.67 -3.17
CA CYS A 87 -6.34 -3.00 -4.09
C CYS A 87 -6.36 -2.08 -5.31
N PHE A 88 -7.52 -1.92 -5.95
CA PHE A 88 -7.69 -1.06 -7.11
C PHE A 88 -7.28 0.40 -6.82
N GLN A 89 -7.77 0.98 -5.71
CA GLN A 89 -7.48 2.37 -5.34
C GLN A 89 -6.01 2.62 -4.99
N ASN A 90 -5.26 1.59 -4.59
CA ASN A 90 -3.84 1.68 -4.25
C ASN A 90 -2.92 1.05 -5.32
N ALA A 91 -3.47 0.75 -6.50
CA ALA A 91 -2.79 0.12 -7.62
C ALA A 91 -2.08 -1.19 -7.24
N LEU A 92 -2.71 -2.02 -6.40
CA LEU A 92 -2.17 -3.30 -5.97
C LEU A 92 -2.73 -4.45 -6.82
N PRO A 93 -1.89 -5.41 -7.23
CA PRO A 93 -2.37 -6.67 -7.76
C PRO A 93 -3.23 -7.36 -6.71
N GLU A 94 -4.38 -7.89 -7.10
CA GLU A 94 -5.13 -8.78 -6.20
C GLU A 94 -4.26 -10.00 -5.87
N ASN A 95 -4.33 -10.46 -4.62
CA ASN A 95 -3.54 -11.58 -4.11
C ASN A 95 -2.02 -11.34 -4.11
N PHE A 96 -1.59 -10.06 -4.04
CA PHE A 96 -0.16 -9.71 -4.01
C PHE A 96 0.61 -10.36 -2.86
N GLU A 97 -0.08 -10.77 -1.79
CA GLU A 97 0.52 -11.48 -0.66
C GLU A 97 1.07 -12.86 -1.00
N ASN A 98 0.73 -13.40 -2.18
CA ASN A 98 1.24 -14.66 -2.71
C ASN A 98 2.28 -14.46 -3.83
N LEU A 99 2.71 -13.22 -4.07
CA LEU A 99 3.70 -12.91 -5.10
C LEU A 99 5.08 -12.79 -4.48
N GLU A 100 6.08 -13.27 -5.20
CA GLU A 100 7.46 -12.90 -4.96
C GLU A 100 7.64 -11.39 -5.11
N TYR A 101 8.55 -10.82 -4.33
CA TYR A 101 8.73 -9.37 -4.22
C TYR A 101 8.95 -8.69 -5.58
N HIS A 102 9.80 -9.25 -6.44
CA HIS A 102 10.09 -8.68 -7.75
C HIS A 102 8.92 -8.79 -8.74
N ASP A 103 8.12 -9.85 -8.64
CA ASP A 103 6.89 -10.01 -9.43
C ASP A 103 5.83 -9.01 -9.00
N PHE A 104 5.68 -8.82 -7.69
CA PHE A 104 4.84 -7.78 -7.12
C PHE A 104 5.22 -6.39 -7.67
N LEU A 105 6.50 -6.01 -7.59
CA LEU A 105 6.97 -4.72 -8.08
C LEU A 105 6.66 -4.53 -9.56
N THR A 106 6.87 -5.56 -10.38
CA THR A 106 6.61 -5.51 -11.83
C THR A 106 5.14 -5.31 -12.13
N LYS A 107 4.26 -6.10 -11.50
CA LYS A 107 2.81 -5.98 -11.70
C LYS A 107 2.28 -4.65 -11.17
N ARG A 108 2.73 -4.21 -9.99
CA ARG A 108 2.26 -2.97 -9.38
C ARG A 108 2.62 -1.73 -10.22
N ARG A 109 3.81 -1.68 -10.81
CA ARG A 109 4.22 -0.55 -11.68
C ARG A 109 3.27 -0.35 -12.87
N VAL A 110 2.81 -1.44 -13.48
CA VAL A 110 1.82 -1.37 -14.57
C VAL A 110 0.50 -0.79 -14.05
N LEU A 111 -0.01 -1.31 -12.93
CA LEU A 111 -1.25 -0.82 -12.32
C LEU A 111 -1.16 0.66 -11.89
N MET A 112 0.00 1.10 -11.40
CA MET A 112 0.23 2.51 -11.05
C MET A 112 0.16 3.40 -12.29
N ALA A 113 0.79 2.98 -13.40
CA ALA A 113 0.73 3.73 -14.66
C ALA A 113 -0.70 3.81 -15.19
N GLU A 114 -1.45 2.71 -15.15
CA GLU A 114 -2.86 2.69 -15.55
C GLU A 114 -3.72 3.60 -14.68
N LEU A 115 -3.52 3.59 -13.35
CA LEU A 115 -4.27 4.44 -12.44
C LEU A 115 -4.01 5.93 -12.68
N ILE A 116 -2.73 6.30 -12.89
CA ILE A 116 -2.34 7.67 -13.25
C ILE A 116 -2.97 8.07 -14.59
N PHE A 117 -2.92 7.20 -15.59
CA PHE A 117 -3.52 7.47 -16.90
C PHE A 117 -5.03 7.69 -16.81
N ARG A 118 -5.75 6.88 -16.02
CA ARG A 118 -7.19 7.07 -15.75
C ARG A 118 -7.46 8.41 -15.06
N ALA A 119 -6.65 8.77 -14.07
CA ALA A 119 -6.78 10.07 -13.39
C ALA A 119 -6.56 11.24 -14.34
N TYR A 120 -5.52 11.18 -15.18
CA TYR A 120 -5.24 12.18 -16.21
C TYR A 120 -6.40 12.33 -17.18
N ARG A 121 -6.95 11.22 -17.70
CA ARG A 121 -8.12 11.21 -18.60
C ARG A 121 -9.30 11.95 -17.98
N LYS A 122 -9.62 11.66 -16.72
CA LYS A 122 -10.71 12.30 -15.98
C LYS A 122 -10.52 13.81 -15.78
N LEU A 123 -9.28 14.27 -15.63
CA LEU A 123 -8.97 15.70 -15.47
C LEU A 123 -8.92 16.45 -16.81
N SER A 124 -8.80 15.73 -17.92
CA SER A 124 -8.66 16.29 -19.26
C SER A 124 -9.97 16.31 -20.06
N GLU A 125 -11.06 15.85 -19.43
CA GLU A 125 -12.45 16.03 -19.89
C GLU A 125 -12.96 17.42 -19.50
#